data_AF-A0A9W9ZM44-F1
#
_entry.id   AF-A0A9W9ZM44-F1
#
_cell.length_a   1.000
_cell.length_b   1.000
_cell.length_c   1.000
_cell.angle_alpha   90.00
_cell.angle_beta   90.00
_cell.angle_gamma   90.00
#
_symmetry.space_group_name_H-M   'P 1'
#
loop_
_entity.id
_entity.type
_entity.pdbx_description
1 polymer ?
#
loop_
_entity_poly.entity_id
_entity_poly.type
_entity_poly.pdbx_seq_one_letter_code
_entity_poly.pdbx_strand_id
1 'polypeptide(L)'
;MEAGTSAKEAKKKSIMVWTEPKDVKLLRAMAAEGVFVNTKVGSRERGAAWANVVSALVAENILVTPRSIRDRYANLAGKWQAKVARQEKESGGGDEDQTEVLLLVEELVALEAVAKKAEEQDGAKKEVVAKERSKR
;
A
#
# COMPACT_ATOMS: atom_id res chain seq x y z
N MET A 1 53.66 -19.85 6.56
CA MET A 1 52.49 -20.38 5.83
C MET A 1 51.57 -20.97 6.86
N GLU A 2 50.32 -20.50 6.90
CA GLU A 2 49.09 -21.21 7.26
C GLU A 2 48.02 -20.13 7.41
N ALA A 3 47.20 -20.03 6.37
CA ALA A 3 46.12 -19.07 6.23
C ALA A 3 44.87 -19.61 6.95
N GLY A 4 44.27 -18.81 7.82
CA GLY A 4 42.97 -19.09 8.44
C GLY A 4 42.04 -17.91 8.24
N THR A 5 41.64 -17.67 6.99
CA THR A 5 40.76 -16.56 6.61
C THR A 5 39.38 -16.72 7.24
N SER A 6 39.06 -15.76 8.10
CA SER A 6 37.76 -15.41 8.67
C SER A 6 36.55 -15.97 7.92
N ALA A 7 35.79 -16.84 8.59
CA ALA A 7 34.44 -17.22 8.19
C ALA A 7 33.58 -15.96 8.02
N LYS A 8 33.25 -15.59 6.77
CA LYS A 8 32.13 -14.69 6.52
C LYS A 8 30.86 -15.49 6.74
N GLU A 9 30.25 -15.30 7.91
CA GLU A 9 28.91 -15.78 8.20
C GLU A 9 27.94 -15.15 7.17
N ALA A 10 27.56 -15.94 6.16
CA ALA A 10 26.51 -15.58 5.23
C ALA A 10 25.19 -15.62 6.00
N LYS A 11 24.79 -14.48 6.56
CA LYS A 11 23.52 -14.30 7.26
C LYS A 11 22.39 -14.68 6.29
N LYS A 12 21.85 -15.89 6.42
CA LYS A 12 20.69 -16.39 5.68
C LYS A 12 19.56 -15.37 5.86
N LYS A 13 19.23 -14.60 4.83
CA LYS A 13 18.05 -13.73 4.84
C LYS A 13 16.83 -14.65 4.95
N SER A 14 16.31 -14.79 6.16
CA SER A 14 15.00 -15.40 6.38
C SER A 14 13.98 -14.66 5.52
N ILE A 15 13.27 -15.37 4.66
CA ILE A 15 12.20 -14.78 3.85
C ILE A 15 11.08 -14.42 4.81
N MET A 16 10.80 -13.12 4.91
CA MET A 16 9.71 -12.60 5.74
C MET A 16 8.37 -13.15 5.25
N VAL A 17 7.67 -13.91 6.09
CA VAL A 17 6.34 -14.47 5.77
C VAL A 17 5.24 -13.52 6.23
N TRP A 18 4.32 -13.19 5.32
CA TRP A 18 3.11 -12.43 5.62
C TRP A 18 2.07 -13.29 6.31
N THR A 19 1.52 -12.77 7.40
CA THR A 19 0.47 -13.39 8.21
C THR A 19 -0.56 -12.33 8.55
N GLU A 20 -1.78 -12.72 8.89
CA GLU A 20 -2.86 -11.76 9.19
C GLU A 20 -2.47 -10.71 10.26
N PRO A 21 -1.82 -11.06 11.38
CA PRO A 21 -1.36 -10.05 12.35
C PRO A 21 -0.37 -9.03 11.78
N LYS A 22 0.43 -9.42 10.78
CA LYS A 22 1.39 -8.53 10.10
C LYS A 22 0.69 -7.69 9.04
N ASP A 23 -0.35 -8.23 8.41
CA ASP A 23 -1.21 -7.47 7.51
C ASP A 23 -1.91 -6.34 8.26
N VAL A 24 -2.47 -6.62 9.45
CA VAL A 24 -3.06 -5.58 10.30
C VAL A 24 -2.05 -4.49 10.61
N LYS A 25 -0.82 -4.84 11.03
CA LYS A 25 0.25 -3.86 11.29
C LYS A 25 0.60 -3.03 10.06
N LEU A 26 0.72 -3.67 8.89
CA LEU A 26 0.97 -2.98 7.62
C LEU A 26 -0.14 -1.98 7.32
N LEU A 27 -1.39 -2.40 7.37
CA LEU A 27 -2.53 -1.58 6.99
C LEU A 27 -2.75 -0.41 7.97
N ARG A 28 -2.61 -0.66 9.28
CA ARG A 28 -2.63 0.40 10.30
C ARG A 28 -1.51 1.41 10.09
N ALA A 29 -0.29 0.95 9.81
CA ALA A 29 0.83 1.86 9.53
C ALA A 29 0.58 2.68 8.25
N MET A 30 0.01 2.09 7.20
CA MET A 30 -0.35 2.82 5.98
C MET A 30 -1.40 3.90 6.22
N ALA A 31 -2.40 3.62 7.07
CA ALA A 31 -3.41 4.58 7.46
C ALA A 31 -2.80 5.71 8.31
N ALA A 32 -1.96 5.38 9.30
CA ALA A 32 -1.30 6.34 10.17
C ALA A 32 -0.35 7.28 9.41
N GLU A 33 0.40 6.76 8.44
CA GLU A 33 1.29 7.57 7.58
C GLU A 33 0.55 8.28 6.45
N GLY A 34 -0.77 8.08 6.32
CA GLY A 34 -1.59 8.77 5.32
C GLY A 34 -1.15 8.47 3.89
N VAL A 35 -0.76 7.23 3.56
CA VAL A 35 -0.20 6.86 2.25
C VAL A 35 -1.07 7.32 1.08
N PHE A 36 -2.39 7.31 1.24
CA PHE A 36 -3.37 7.78 0.25
C PHE A 36 -4.07 9.09 0.63
N VAL A 37 -3.84 9.61 1.85
CA VAL A 37 -4.51 10.82 2.34
C VAL A 37 -3.74 12.04 1.85
N ASN A 38 -4.37 12.82 0.97
CA ASN A 38 -3.84 14.09 0.48
C ASN A 38 -2.47 14.02 -0.21
N THR A 39 -1.99 12.81 -0.56
CA THR A 39 -0.77 12.62 -1.35
C THR A 39 -1.14 12.35 -2.81
N LYS A 40 -0.44 12.97 -3.77
CA LYS A 40 -0.65 12.68 -5.20
C LYS A 40 0.05 11.37 -5.59
N VAL A 41 -0.48 10.64 -6.57
CA VAL A 41 0.20 9.48 -7.15
C VAL A 41 1.55 9.93 -7.70
N GLY A 42 2.61 9.16 -7.44
CA GLY A 42 3.96 9.50 -7.89
C GLY A 42 4.62 10.69 -7.18
N SER A 43 3.94 11.35 -6.23
CA SER A 43 4.55 12.43 -5.44
C SER A 43 5.69 11.92 -4.56
N ARG A 44 6.64 12.81 -4.28
CA ARG A 44 7.71 12.55 -3.30
C ARG A 44 7.14 12.28 -1.91
N GLU A 45 6.07 12.98 -1.54
CA GLU A 45 5.36 12.81 -0.27
C GLU A 45 4.80 11.39 -0.13
N ARG A 46 4.12 10.88 -1.17
CA ARG A 46 3.65 9.48 -1.18
C ARG A 46 4.82 8.51 -1.09
N GLY A 47 5.92 8.80 -1.79
CA GLY A 47 7.15 8.02 -1.70
C GLY A 47 7.73 7.96 -0.28
N ALA A 48 7.72 9.09 0.42
CA ALA A 48 8.16 9.21 1.81
C ALA A 48 7.22 8.48 2.79
N ALA A 49 5.91 8.61 2.63
CA ALA A 49 4.93 7.86 3.44
C ALA A 49 5.16 6.35 3.33
N TRP A 50 5.38 5.82 2.12
CA TRP A 50 5.76 4.41 1.95
C TRP A 50 7.06 4.03 2.65
N ALA A 51 8.05 4.93 2.66
CA ALA A 51 9.31 4.69 3.36
C ALA A 51 9.10 4.69 4.90
N ASN A 52 8.25 5.56 5.42
CA ASN A 52 7.92 5.61 6.84
C ASN A 52 7.19 4.34 7.29
N VAL A 53 6.28 3.80 6.47
CA VAL A 53 5.62 2.51 6.73
C VAL A 53 6.66 1.39 6.86
N VAL A 54 7.68 1.36 6.00
CA VAL A 54 8.79 0.40 6.15
C VAL A 54 9.50 0.60 7.48
N SER A 55 9.85 1.84 7.83
CA SER A 55 10.52 2.16 9.08
C SER A 55 9.73 1.71 10.31
N ALA A 56 8.40 1.95 10.31
CA ALA A 56 7.50 1.53 11.39
C ALA A 56 7.48 0.00 11.55
N LEU A 57 7.35 -0.75 10.44
CA LEU A 57 7.36 -2.21 10.48
C LEU A 57 8.72 -2.78 10.92
N VAL A 58 9.83 -2.17 10.47
CA VAL A 58 11.17 -2.57 10.90
C VAL A 58 11.38 -2.33 12.40
N ALA A 59 10.85 -1.24 12.96
CA ALA A 59 10.87 -0.98 14.40
C ALA A 59 10.12 -2.07 15.21
N GLU A 60 9.14 -2.72 14.60
CA GLU A 60 8.43 -3.88 15.16
C GLU A 60 9.08 -5.25 14.82
N ASN A 61 10.34 -5.26 14.38
CA ASN A 61 11.08 -6.45 13.94
C ASN A 61 10.46 -7.17 12.72
N ILE A 62 9.66 -6.46 11.93
CA ILE A 62 9.11 -6.97 10.66
C ILE A 62 10.03 -6.48 9.53
N LEU A 63 10.96 -7.34 9.12
CA LEU A 63 11.95 -7.01 8.09
C LEU A 63 11.33 -7.04 6.70
N VAL A 64 11.03 -5.86 6.16
CA VAL A 64 10.37 -5.68 4.86
C VAL A 64 11.14 -4.73 3.96
N THR A 65 10.81 -4.76 2.67
CA THR A 65 11.28 -3.79 1.68
C THR A 65 10.11 -2.94 1.17
N PRO A 66 10.37 -1.73 0.64
CA PRO A 66 9.33 -0.90 0.02
C PRO A 66 8.54 -1.64 -1.06
N ARG A 67 9.21 -2.52 -1.82
CA ARG A 67 8.55 -3.36 -2.83
C ARG A 67 7.63 -4.38 -2.18
N SER A 68 8.09 -5.12 -1.16
CA SER A 68 7.28 -6.17 -0.54
C SER A 68 6.00 -5.65 0.11
N ILE A 69 6.02 -4.45 0.71
CA ILE A 69 4.82 -3.89 1.35
C ILE A 69 3.80 -3.41 0.30
N ARG A 70 4.27 -2.87 -0.83
CA ARG A 70 3.40 -2.46 -1.95
C ARG A 70 2.76 -3.67 -2.62
N ASP A 71 3.57 -4.69 -2.91
CA ASP A 71 3.09 -5.94 -3.51
C ASP A 71 2.07 -6.62 -2.58
N ARG A 72 2.32 -6.61 -1.26
CA ARG A 72 1.39 -7.16 -0.28
C ARG A 72 0.08 -6.39 -0.23
N TYR A 73 0.13 -5.06 -0.15
CA TYR A 73 -1.07 -4.23 -0.18
C TYR A 73 -1.89 -4.46 -1.46
N ALA A 74 -1.25 -4.47 -2.63
CA ALA A 74 -1.93 -4.72 -3.91
C ALA A 74 -2.63 -6.09 -3.93
N ASN A 75 -2.02 -7.12 -3.33
CA ASN A 75 -2.65 -8.44 -3.19
C ASN A 75 -3.89 -8.41 -2.27
N LEU A 76 -3.82 -7.70 -1.14
CA LEU A 76 -4.92 -7.56 -0.19
C LEU A 76 -6.08 -6.78 -0.80
N ALA A 77 -5.79 -5.63 -1.42
CA ALA A 77 -6.77 -4.81 -2.13
C ALA A 77 -7.48 -5.59 -3.25
N GLY A 78 -6.71 -6.32 -4.08
CA GLY A 78 -7.28 -7.13 -5.15
C GLY A 78 -8.18 -8.27 -4.65
N LYS A 79 -7.81 -8.91 -3.53
CA LYS A 79 -8.66 -9.94 -2.89
C LYS A 79 -9.96 -9.35 -2.37
N TRP A 80 -9.89 -8.20 -1.71
CA TRP A 80 -11.08 -7.51 -1.21
C TRP A 80 -12.02 -7.09 -2.36
N GLN A 81 -11.47 -6.49 -3.42
CA GLN A 81 -12.26 -6.11 -4.60
C GLN A 81 -12.93 -7.31 -5.27
N ALA A 82 -12.22 -8.44 -5.39
CA ALA A 82 -12.78 -9.67 -5.91
C ALA A 82 -13.89 -10.23 -5.02
N LYS A 83 -13.73 -10.14 -3.69
CA LYS A 83 -14.76 -10.52 -2.71
C LYS A 83 -16.02 -9.68 -2.88
N VAL A 84 -15.89 -8.35 -2.89
CA VAL A 84 -17.04 -7.43 -3.08
C VAL A 84 -17.73 -7.69 -4.41
N ALA A 85 -16.98 -7.79 -5.51
CA ALA A 85 -17.55 -8.07 -6.83
C ALA A 85 -18.28 -9.41 -6.92
N ARG A 86 -17.93 -10.37 -6.06
CA ARG A 86 -18.59 -11.68 -5.96
C ARG A 86 -19.89 -11.57 -5.16
N GLN A 87 -19.86 -10.91 -4.01
CA GLN A 87 -21.04 -10.65 -3.16
C GLN A 87 -22.14 -9.89 -3.91
N GLU A 88 -21.78 -8.86 -4.69
CA GLU A 88 -22.72 -8.10 -5.53
C GLU A 88 -23.42 -8.96 -6.59
N LYS A 89 -22.74 -10.00 -7.10
CA LYS A 89 -23.29 -10.92 -8.11
C LYS A 89 -24.14 -12.03 -7.51
N GLU A 90 -23.86 -12.44 -6.29
CA GLU A 90 -24.52 -13.56 -5.62
C GLU A 90 -25.77 -13.15 -4.82
N SER A 91 -26.13 -11.86 -4.78
CA SER A 91 -27.29 -11.22 -4.10
C SER A 91 -28.12 -12.16 -3.22
N GLY A 92 -27.53 -12.42 -2.06
CA GLY A 92 -28.07 -13.08 -0.89
C GLY A 92 -27.12 -12.75 0.25
N GLY A 93 -26.93 -11.44 0.47
CA GLY A 93 -25.91 -10.87 1.36
C GLY A 93 -25.97 -11.47 2.76
N GLY A 94 -25.11 -12.46 2.99
CA GLY A 94 -24.81 -12.93 4.32
C GLY A 94 -23.79 -11.98 4.95
N ASP A 95 -24.06 -11.58 6.18
CA ASP A 95 -23.08 -10.95 7.08
C ASP A 95 -21.89 -11.91 7.21
N GLU A 96 -20.86 -11.72 6.38
CA GLU A 96 -19.59 -12.41 6.54
C GLU A 96 -18.79 -11.67 7.60
N ASP A 97 -18.25 -12.41 8.57
CA ASP A 97 -17.37 -11.87 9.63
C ASP A 97 -16.33 -10.91 9.04
N GLN A 98 -16.53 -9.62 9.29
CA GLN A 98 -15.61 -8.57 8.86
C GLN A 98 -14.37 -8.64 9.76
N THR A 99 -13.33 -9.32 9.28
CA THR A 99 -12.03 -9.28 9.94
C THR A 99 -11.46 -7.87 9.88
N GLU A 100 -10.64 -7.51 10.87
CA GLU A 100 -10.00 -6.20 10.91
C GLU A 100 -9.22 -5.89 9.62
N VAL A 101 -8.59 -6.91 9.02
CA VAL A 101 -7.90 -6.77 7.73
C VAL A 101 -8.86 -6.32 6.64
N LEU A 102 -10.07 -6.87 6.56
CA LEU A 102 -11.05 -6.49 5.54
C LEU A 102 -11.49 -5.03 5.71
N LEU A 103 -11.79 -4.61 6.94
CA LEU A 103 -12.19 -3.24 7.25
C LEU A 103 -11.10 -2.22 6.88
N LEU A 104 -9.85 -2.51 7.27
CA LEU A 104 -8.74 -1.62 6.97
C LEU A 104 -8.43 -1.56 5.47
N VAL A 105 -8.55 -2.69 4.75
CA VAL A 105 -8.36 -2.72 3.28
C VAL A 105 -9.47 -1.93 2.58
N GLU A 106 -10.72 -2.09 3.00
CA GLU A 106 -11.85 -1.33 2.46
C GLU A 106 -11.62 0.18 2.56
N GLU A 107 -11.26 0.66 3.75
CA GLU A 107 -10.98 2.08 3.97
C GLU A 107 -9.83 2.58 3.09
N LEU A 108 -8.71 1.85 3.07
CA LEU A 108 -7.54 2.22 2.27
C LEU A 108 -7.83 2.23 0.77
N VAL A 109 -8.61 1.26 0.26
CA VAL A 109 -9.04 1.21 -1.14
C VAL A 109 -9.94 2.40 -1.47
N ALA A 110 -10.85 2.77 -0.57
CA ALA A 110 -11.69 3.96 -0.75
C ALA A 110 -10.84 5.25 -0.80
N LEU A 111 -9.87 5.40 0.11
CA LEU A 111 -8.94 6.53 0.12
C LEU A 111 -8.08 6.59 -1.14
N GLU A 112 -7.58 5.45 -1.62
CA GLU A 112 -6.81 5.35 -2.86
C GLU A 112 -7.65 5.80 -4.07
N ALA A 113 -8.92 5.38 -4.15
CA ALA A 113 -9.83 5.79 -5.20
C ALA A 113 -10.13 7.30 -5.17
N VAL A 114 -10.31 7.88 -3.99
CA VAL A 114 -10.48 9.33 -3.81
C VAL A 114 -9.24 10.08 -4.28
N ALA A 115 -8.05 9.63 -3.88
CA ALA A 115 -6.79 10.25 -4.27
C ALA A 115 -6.57 10.21 -5.79
N LYS A 116 -6.94 9.10 -6.44
CA LYS A 116 -6.87 8.96 -7.90
C LYS A 116 -7.82 9.92 -8.61
N LYS A 117 -9.09 10.00 -8.18
CA LYS A 117 -10.08 10.93 -8.75
C LYS A 117 -9.67 12.40 -8.61
N ALA A 118 -9.05 12.77 -7.49
CA ALA A 118 -8.55 14.12 -7.28
C ALA A 118 -7.44 14.51 -8.26
N GLU A 119 -6.57 13.55 -8.63
CA GLU A 119 -5.54 13.77 -9.65
C GLU A 119 -6.14 13.97 -11.04
N GLU A 120 -7.10 13.13 -11.44
CA GLU A 120 -7.77 13.22 -12.75
C GLU A 120 -8.42 14.60 -12.94
N GLN A 121 -9.02 15.16 -11.88
CA GLN A 121 -9.58 16.51 -11.91
C GLN A 121 -8.51 17.61 -11.98
N ASP A 122 -7.35 17.47 -11.32
CA ASP A 122 -6.23 18.43 -11.40
C ASP A 122 -5.60 18.43 -12.80
N GLY A 123 -5.46 17.25 -13.40
CA GLY A 123 -4.95 17.08 -14.77
C GLY A 123 -5.86 17.73 -15.81
N ALA A 124 -7.17 17.46 -15.75
CA ALA A 124 -8.15 18.04 -16.67
C ALA A 124 -8.17 19.57 -16.60
N LYS A 125 -8.10 20.16 -15.39
CA LYS A 125 -8.07 21.63 -15.22
C LYS A 125 -6.81 22.27 -15.82
N LYS A 126 -5.65 21.61 -15.70
CA LYS A 126 -4.39 22.09 -16.30
C LYS A 126 -4.42 22.04 -17.82
N GLU A 127 -5.03 21.02 -18.41
CA GLU A 127 -5.15 20.91 -19.87
C GLU A 127 -6.03 22.02 -20.47
N VAL A 128 -7.16 22.36 -19.83
CA VAL A 128 -8.02 23.48 -20.27
C VAL A 128 -7.29 24.81 -20.19
N VAL A 129 -6.55 25.07 -19.10
CA VAL A 129 -5.75 26.30 -18.95
C VAL A 129 -4.62 26.39 -19.96
N ALA A 130 -3.96 25.28 -20.28
CA ALA A 130 -2.89 25.25 -21.28
C ALA A 130 -3.44 25.54 -22.69
N LYS A 131 -4.62 25.00 -23.02
CA LYS A 131 -5.26 25.17 -24.33
C LYS A 131 -5.78 26.60 -24.55
N GLU A 132 -6.21 27.29 -23.49
CA GLU A 132 -6.56 28.72 -23.50
C GLU A 132 -5.32 29.63 -23.66
N ARG A 133 -4.19 29.29 -23.02
CA ARG A 133 -2.95 30.07 -23.14
C ARG A 133 -2.27 29.97 -24.51
N SER A 134 -2.39 28.84 -25.20
CA SER A 134 -1.86 28.66 -26.57
C SER A 134 -2.75 29.23 -27.66
N LYS A 135 -3.90 29.81 -27.31
CA LYS A 135 -4.85 30.43 -28.25
C LYS A 135 -4.83 31.97 -28.19
N ARG A 136 -3.98 32.55 -27.35
CA ARG A 136 -3.64 33.98 -27.31
C ARG A 136 -2.26 34.19 -27.91
#